data_AF-U6DCV8-F1
#
_entry.id   AF-U6DCV8-F1
#
_cell.length_a   1.000
_cell.length_b   1.000
_cell.length_c   1.000
_cell.angle_alpha   90.00
_cell.angle_beta   90.00
_cell.angle_gamma   90.00
#
_symmetry.space_group_name_H-M   'P 1'
#
loop_
_entity.id
_entity.type
_entity.pdbx_description
1 polymer ?
#
loop_
_entity_poly.entity_id
_entity_poly.type
_entity_poly.pdbx_seq_one_letter_code
_entity_poly.pdbx_strand_id
1 'polypeptide(L)'
;AGERARALEAGLALYTMLSEAGACGLWVEEKEQWLNGLALPERLEDLEVVQQRFETLEPEMNALAARITAVNDIAEQLLKAKPPGKDSIVTTQKQLNHRWQQFRTLADGKKAALTSALSIQNYHLECTETQAWMREKTKVIESTQGLGN
;
A
#
# COMPACT_ATOMS: atom_id res chain seq x y z
N ALA A 1 -20.21 43.90 -4.64
CA ALA A 1 -18.83 43.36 -4.66
C ALA A 1 -18.73 41.94 -4.09
N GLY A 2 -19.45 41.58 -3.01
CA GLY A 2 -19.26 40.29 -2.31
C GLY A 2 -19.82 39.02 -2.95
N GLU A 3 -20.74 39.09 -3.93
CA GLU A 3 -21.25 37.88 -4.61
C GLU A 3 -20.29 37.35 -5.67
N ARG A 4 -19.67 38.25 -6.45
CA ARG A 4 -18.69 37.88 -7.47
C ARG A 4 -17.42 37.28 -6.85
N ALA A 5 -16.94 37.83 -5.73
CA ALA A 5 -15.80 37.29 -4.99
C ALA A 5 -16.07 35.85 -4.52
N ARG A 6 -17.23 35.61 -3.87
CA ARG A 6 -17.64 34.26 -3.43
C ARG A 6 -17.81 33.27 -4.57
N ALA A 7 -18.34 33.71 -5.71
CA ALA A 7 -18.46 32.86 -6.90
C ALA A 7 -17.10 32.45 -7.48
N LEU A 8 -16.12 33.37 -7.49
CA LEU A 8 -14.76 33.08 -7.94
C LEU A 8 -14.03 32.13 -6.98
N GLU A 9 -14.17 32.33 -5.67
CA GLU A 9 -13.60 31.43 -4.65
C GLU A 9 -14.17 30.01 -4.77
N ALA A 10 -15.48 29.87 -4.94
CA ALA A 10 -16.12 28.56 -5.13
C ALA A 10 -15.66 27.87 -6.44
N GLY A 11 -15.48 28.63 -7.52
CA GLY A 11 -14.96 28.12 -8.78
C GLY A 11 -13.52 27.62 -8.67
N LEU A 12 -12.66 28.37 -7.96
CA LEU A 12 -11.28 27.96 -7.70
C LEU A 12 -11.23 26.69 -6.84
N ALA A 13 -12.01 26.64 -5.76
CA ALA A 13 -12.09 25.46 -4.90
C ALA A 13 -12.59 24.22 -5.64
N LEU A 14 -13.58 24.37 -6.53
CA LEU A 14 -14.05 23.27 -7.39
C LEU A 14 -12.96 22.78 -8.33
N TYR A 15 -12.24 23.69 -8.99
CA TYR A 15 -11.13 23.31 -9.87
C TYR A 15 -10.03 22.57 -9.10
N THR A 16 -9.61 23.09 -7.95
CA THR A 16 -8.62 22.45 -7.09
C THR A 16 -9.07 21.05 -6.67
N MET A 17 -10.31 20.88 -6.23
CA MET A 17 -10.87 19.58 -5.88
C MET A 17 -10.79 18.59 -7.04
N LEU A 18 -11.23 18.98 -8.24
CA LEU A 18 -11.24 18.10 -9.40
C LEU A 18 -9.83 17.73 -9.86
N SER A 19 -8.90 18.69 -9.85
CA SER A 19 -7.51 18.47 -10.19
C SER A 19 -6.83 17.51 -9.20
N GLU A 20 -6.99 17.75 -7.89
CA GLU A 20 -6.43 16.89 -6.85
C GLU A 20 -7.05 15.49 -6.88
N ALA A 21 -8.36 15.37 -7.09
CA ALA A 21 -9.02 14.08 -7.26
C ALA A 21 -8.47 13.31 -8.48
N GLY A 22 -8.23 14.00 -9.60
CA GLY A 22 -7.61 13.42 -10.78
C GLY A 22 -6.18 12.93 -10.51
N ALA A 23 -5.35 13.75 -9.86
CA ALA A 23 -3.99 13.38 -9.49
C ALA A 23 -3.95 12.19 -8.52
N CYS A 24 -4.88 12.14 -7.55
CA CYS A 24 -5.02 10.98 -6.67
C CYS A 24 -5.44 9.72 -7.44
N GLY A 25 -6.38 9.86 -8.38
CA GLY A 25 -6.83 8.77 -9.23
C GLY A 25 -5.73 8.17 -10.10
N LEU A 26 -4.87 9.01 -10.69
CA LEU A 26 -3.72 8.56 -11.48
C LEU A 26 -2.70 7.81 -10.63
N TRP A 27 -2.38 8.32 -9.43
CA TRP A 27 -1.49 7.62 -8.52
C TRP A 27 -2.05 6.25 -8.13
N VAL A 28 -3.35 6.15 -7.84
CA VAL A 28 -4.01 4.87 -7.52
C VAL A 28 -3.86 3.91 -8.68
N GLU A 29 -4.18 4.34 -9.90
CA GLU A 29 -4.10 3.49 -11.10
C GLU A 29 -2.67 2.97 -11.34
N GLU A 30 -1.66 3.82 -11.22
CA GLU A 30 -0.26 3.43 -11.36
C GLU A 30 0.13 2.35 -10.33
N LYS A 31 -0.21 2.57 -9.06
CA LYS A 31 0.13 1.62 -7.99
C LYS A 31 -0.71 0.34 -8.06
N GLU A 32 -1.95 0.40 -8.52
CA GLU A 32 -2.78 -0.78 -8.80
C GLU A 32 -2.14 -1.65 -9.88
N GLN A 33 -1.66 -1.05 -10.97
CA GLN A 33 -0.97 -1.79 -12.03
C GLN A 33 0.30 -2.45 -11.50
N TRP A 34 1.09 -1.74 -10.70
CA TRP A 34 2.27 -2.29 -10.04
C TRP A 34 1.92 -3.47 -9.11
N LEU A 35 0.91 -3.34 -8.25
CA LEU A 35 0.46 -4.40 -7.34
C LEU A 35 -0.09 -5.63 -8.08
N ASN A 36 -0.83 -5.40 -9.18
CA ASN A 36 -1.37 -6.48 -10.00
C ASN A 36 -0.27 -7.23 -10.77
N GLY A 37 0.74 -6.50 -11.27
CA GLY A 37 1.92 -7.08 -11.92
C GLY A 37 2.90 -7.74 -10.96
N LEU A 38 2.76 -7.52 -9.65
CA LEU A 38 3.62 -8.11 -8.64
C LEU A 38 3.28 -9.60 -8.44
N ALA A 39 4.19 -10.46 -8.91
CA ALA A 39 4.24 -11.89 -8.58
C ALA A 39 5.14 -12.09 -7.36
N LEU A 40 4.67 -12.90 -6.40
CA LEU A 40 5.47 -13.24 -5.22
C LEU A 40 6.52 -14.29 -5.61
N PRO A 41 7.82 -13.99 -5.48
CA PRO A 41 8.88 -14.95 -5.76
C PRO A 41 8.97 -16.03 -4.68
N GLU A 42 9.60 -17.16 -5.01
CA GLU A 42 9.80 -18.26 -4.04
C GLU A 42 11.07 -18.08 -3.19
N ARG A 43 12.06 -17.33 -3.70
CA ARG A 43 13.34 -17.15 -3.00
C ARG A 43 13.21 -16.10 -1.91
N LEU A 44 13.82 -16.37 -0.75
CA LEU A 44 13.81 -15.47 0.40
C LEU A 44 14.38 -14.08 0.06
N GLU A 45 15.55 -14.03 -0.58
CA GLU A 45 16.22 -12.77 -0.97
C GLU A 45 15.30 -11.90 -1.87
N ASP A 46 14.62 -12.52 -2.83
CA ASP A 46 13.70 -11.82 -3.73
C ASP A 46 12.42 -11.37 -3.00
N LEU A 47 11.93 -12.16 -2.04
CA LEU A 47 10.79 -11.77 -1.19
C LEU A 47 11.14 -10.58 -0.28
N GLU A 48 12.35 -10.52 0.25
CA GLU A 48 12.84 -9.39 1.06
C GLU A 48 12.93 -8.11 0.21
N VAL A 49 13.35 -8.21 -1.05
CA VAL A 49 13.31 -7.06 -1.98
C VAL A 49 11.87 -6.58 -2.21
N VAL A 50 10.91 -7.51 -2.35
CA VAL A 50 9.49 -7.15 -2.47
C VAL A 50 8.98 -6.50 -1.17
N GLN A 51 9.41 -6.97 0.00
CA GLN A 51 9.08 -6.38 1.29
C GLN A 51 9.57 -4.93 1.40
N GLN A 52 10.83 -4.66 1.03
CA GLN A 52 11.37 -3.30 1.04
C GLN A 52 10.56 -2.36 0.14
N ARG A 53 10.07 -2.85 -1.01
CA ARG A 53 9.18 -2.05 -1.88
C ARG A 53 7.85 -1.74 -1.20
N PHE A 54 7.26 -2.69 -0.46
CA PHE A 54 6.06 -2.42 0.34
C PHE A 54 6.31 -1.42 1.47
N GLU A 55 7.48 -1.42 2.08
CA GLU A 55 7.86 -0.41 3.09
C GLU A 55 7.94 1.00 2.49
N THR A 56 8.33 1.13 1.21
CA THR A 56 8.26 2.42 0.50
C THR A 56 6.84 2.81 0.10
N LEU A 57 5.93 1.83 -0.09
CA LEU A 57 4.54 2.09 -0.45
C LEU A 57 3.74 2.70 0.72
N GLU A 58 3.98 2.26 1.95
CA GLU A 58 3.27 2.76 3.14
C GLU A 58 3.30 4.29 3.32
N PRO A 59 4.46 4.98 3.29
CA PRO A 59 4.50 6.43 3.41
C PRO A 59 3.80 7.12 2.23
N GLU A 60 3.89 6.57 1.01
CA GLU A 60 3.15 7.10 -0.13
C GLU A 60 1.63 6.96 0.05
N MET A 61 1.17 5.81 0.57
CA MET A 61 -0.24 5.58 0.89
C MET A 61 -0.76 6.55 1.95
N ASN A 62 0.05 6.85 2.96
CA ASN A 62 -0.29 7.82 3.99
C ASN A 62 -0.40 9.25 3.42
N ALA A 63 0.54 9.63 2.54
CA ALA A 63 0.49 10.91 1.85
C ALA A 63 -0.76 11.02 0.96
N LEU A 64 -1.11 9.96 0.22
CA LEU A 64 -2.32 9.94 -0.58
C LEU A 64 -3.59 10.01 0.29
N ALA A 65 -3.63 9.28 1.41
CA ALA A 65 -4.75 9.33 2.34
C ALA A 65 -5.02 10.77 2.82
N ALA A 66 -3.96 11.51 3.17
CA ALA A 66 -4.06 12.91 3.57
C ALA A 66 -4.62 13.80 2.44
N ARG A 67 -4.18 13.58 1.20
CA ARG A 67 -4.69 14.31 0.03
C ARG A 67 -6.16 14.00 -0.24
N ILE A 68 -6.57 12.74 -0.15
CA ILE A 68 -7.97 12.33 -0.32
C ILE A 68 -8.86 12.95 0.77
N THR A 69 -8.39 13.01 2.02
CA THR A 69 -9.09 13.72 3.09
C THR A 69 -9.24 15.20 2.76
N ALA A 70 -8.19 15.88 2.30
CA ALA A 70 -8.27 17.28 1.90
C ALA A 70 -9.26 17.51 0.74
N VAL A 71 -9.29 16.62 -0.25
CA VAL A 71 -10.29 16.66 -1.35
C VAL A 71 -11.71 16.49 -0.80
N ASN A 72 -11.91 15.58 0.16
CA ASN A 72 -13.19 15.36 0.81
C ASN A 72 -13.65 16.59 1.60
N ASP A 73 -12.75 17.25 2.30
CA ASP A 73 -13.04 18.47 3.08
C ASP A 73 -13.45 19.62 2.15
N ILE A 74 -12.72 19.81 1.04
CA ILE A 74 -13.08 20.82 0.02
C ILE A 74 -14.45 20.50 -0.58
N ALA A 75 -14.72 19.22 -0.91
CA ALA A 75 -16.00 18.80 -1.44
C ALA A 75 -17.15 19.11 -0.46
N GLU A 76 -16.98 18.84 0.83
CA GLU A 76 -17.99 19.12 1.84
C GLU A 76 -18.23 20.63 2.01
N GLN A 77 -17.17 21.43 2.01
CA GLN A 77 -17.27 22.89 2.05
C GLN A 77 -18.02 23.45 0.83
N LEU A 78 -17.70 22.96 -0.36
CA LEU A 78 -18.40 23.33 -1.58
C LEU A 78 -19.88 22.95 -1.48
N LEU A 79 -20.23 21.75 -1.02
CA LEU A 79 -21.63 21.31 -0.90
C LEU A 79 -22.46 22.17 0.07
N LYS A 80 -21.85 22.71 1.13
CA LYS A 80 -22.50 23.65 2.06
C LYS A 80 -22.94 24.95 1.37
N ALA A 81 -22.21 25.38 0.35
CA ALA A 81 -22.52 26.58 -0.42
C ALA A 81 -23.63 26.40 -1.49
N LYS A 82 -24.22 25.18 -1.60
CA LYS A 82 -25.22 24.80 -2.61
C LYS A 82 -24.86 25.23 -4.05
N PRO A 83 -23.68 24.87 -4.56
CA PRO A 83 -23.22 25.27 -5.87
C PRO A 83 -24.07 24.61 -6.97
N PRO A 84 -24.21 25.27 -8.13
CA PRO A 84 -24.64 24.58 -9.34
C PRO A 84 -23.65 23.46 -9.64
N GLY A 85 -24.14 22.24 -9.90
CA GLY A 85 -23.27 21.08 -10.18
C GLY A 85 -22.86 20.24 -8.96
N LYS A 86 -23.58 20.36 -7.83
CA LYS A 86 -23.40 19.50 -6.64
C LYS A 86 -23.27 18.00 -6.95
N ASP A 87 -23.98 17.52 -7.97
CA ASP A 87 -24.00 16.09 -8.33
C ASP A 87 -22.64 15.63 -8.87
N SER A 88 -21.93 16.51 -9.58
CA SER A 88 -20.56 16.26 -10.05
C SER A 88 -19.59 16.13 -8.87
N ILE A 89 -19.67 17.08 -7.93
CA ILE A 89 -18.85 17.09 -6.70
C ILE A 89 -19.04 15.79 -5.91
N VAL A 90 -20.30 15.43 -5.63
CA VAL A 90 -20.63 14.19 -4.90
C VAL A 90 -20.16 12.95 -5.67
N THR A 91 -20.32 12.94 -6.99
CA THR A 91 -19.91 11.81 -7.83
C THR A 91 -18.39 11.62 -7.82
N THR A 92 -17.62 12.68 -8.05
CA THR A 92 -16.15 12.63 -8.01
C THR A 92 -15.65 12.21 -6.63
N GLN A 93 -16.21 12.78 -5.57
CA GLN A 93 -15.86 12.42 -4.20
C GLN A 93 -16.10 10.94 -3.93
N LYS A 94 -17.27 10.41 -4.29
CA LYS A 94 -17.61 8.99 -4.11
C LYS A 94 -16.71 8.08 -4.93
N GLN A 95 -16.45 8.42 -6.19
CA GLN A 95 -15.58 7.64 -7.07
C GLN A 95 -14.16 7.56 -6.53
N LEU A 96 -13.60 8.69 -6.08
CA LEU A 96 -12.25 8.74 -5.51
C LEU A 96 -12.15 7.86 -4.24
N ASN A 97 -13.08 8.01 -3.31
CA ASN A 97 -13.09 7.21 -2.08
C ASN A 97 -13.30 5.72 -2.36
N HIS A 98 -14.15 5.38 -3.33
CA HIS A 98 -14.37 3.99 -3.72
C HIS A 98 -13.10 3.36 -4.30
N ARG A 99 -12.45 4.04 -5.27
CA ARG A 99 -11.16 3.59 -5.83
C ARG A 99 -10.10 3.43 -4.76
N TRP A 100 -10.01 4.40 -3.85
CA TRP A 100 -9.05 4.33 -2.75
C TRP A 100 -9.29 3.14 -1.83
N GLN A 101 -10.55 2.82 -1.52
CA GLN A 101 -10.88 1.66 -0.70
C GLN A 101 -10.56 0.34 -1.41
N GLN A 102 -10.80 0.26 -2.73
CA GLN A 102 -10.44 -0.91 -3.54
C GLN A 102 -8.92 -1.13 -3.54
N PHE A 103 -8.16 -0.06 -3.79
CA PHE A 103 -6.69 -0.10 -3.75
C PHE A 103 -6.16 -0.54 -2.39
N ARG A 104 -6.67 0.01 -1.27
CA ARG A 104 -6.28 -0.42 0.08
C ARG A 104 -6.49 -1.92 0.27
N THR A 105 -7.66 -2.41 -0.13
CA THR A 105 -8.00 -3.84 -0.04
C THR A 105 -7.01 -4.70 -0.84
N LEU A 106 -6.65 -4.25 -2.05
CA LEU A 106 -5.65 -4.93 -2.89
C LEU A 106 -4.26 -4.93 -2.23
N ALA A 107 -3.81 -3.78 -1.74
CA ALA A 107 -2.51 -3.62 -1.08
C ALA A 107 -2.41 -4.50 0.16
N ASP A 108 -3.44 -4.49 1.02
CA ASP A 108 -3.50 -5.30 2.24
C ASP A 108 -3.49 -6.80 1.90
N GLY A 109 -4.25 -7.22 0.89
CA GLY A 109 -4.26 -8.61 0.44
C GLY A 109 -2.89 -9.07 -0.07
N LYS A 110 -2.21 -8.24 -0.86
CA LYS A 110 -0.86 -8.53 -1.36
C LYS A 110 0.18 -8.55 -0.24
N LYS A 111 0.09 -7.62 0.72
CA LYS A 111 0.96 -7.58 1.91
C LYS A 111 0.78 -8.83 2.77
N ALA A 112 -0.46 -9.27 3.02
CA ALA A 112 -0.72 -10.50 3.76
C ALA A 112 -0.12 -11.73 3.08
N ALA A 113 -0.27 -11.85 1.76
CA ALA A 113 0.33 -12.94 0.99
C ALA A 113 1.87 -12.90 1.05
N LEU A 114 2.48 -11.72 0.95
CA LEU A 114 3.93 -11.53 1.11
C LEU A 114 4.42 -11.96 2.50
N THR A 115 3.75 -11.51 3.56
CA THR A 115 4.09 -11.89 4.94
C THR A 115 3.99 -13.41 5.14
N SER A 116 2.96 -14.04 4.58
CA SER A 116 2.81 -15.50 4.63
C SER A 116 3.97 -16.21 3.90
N ALA A 117 4.36 -15.73 2.72
CA ALA A 117 5.47 -16.32 1.96
C ALA A 117 6.81 -16.18 2.71
N LEU A 118 7.09 -14.99 3.25
CA LEU A 118 8.29 -14.75 4.08
C LEU A 118 8.33 -15.67 5.30
N SER A 119 7.21 -15.82 6.02
CA SER A 119 7.13 -16.69 7.19
C SER A 119 7.45 -18.15 6.84
N ILE A 120 6.98 -18.64 5.69
CA ILE A 120 7.24 -20.01 5.24
C ILE A 120 8.73 -20.17 4.89
N GLN A 121 9.32 -19.23 4.16
CA GLN A 121 10.73 -19.31 3.77
C GLN A 121 11.68 -19.21 4.97
N ASN A 122 11.39 -18.33 5.92
CA ASN A 122 12.16 -18.24 7.16
C ASN A 122 12.10 -19.55 7.96
N TYR A 123 10.93 -20.17 8.06
CA TYR A 123 10.81 -21.48 8.73
C TYR A 123 11.62 -22.58 8.02
N HIS A 124 11.63 -22.61 6.68
CA HIS A 124 12.45 -23.55 5.93
C HIS A 124 13.94 -23.35 6.17
N LEU A 125 14.39 -22.09 6.26
CA LEU A 125 15.77 -21.75 6.60
C LEU A 125 16.13 -22.24 8.01
N GLU A 126 15.33 -21.89 9.02
CA GLU A 126 15.53 -22.33 10.41
C GLU A 126 15.57 -23.86 10.54
N CYS A 127 14.70 -24.58 9.83
CA CYS A 127 14.70 -26.04 9.80
C CYS A 127 16.00 -26.58 9.20
N THR A 128 16.46 -25.99 8.10
CA THR A 128 17.70 -26.43 7.42
C THR A 128 18.92 -26.18 8.29
N GLU A 129 18.99 -25.02 8.94
CA GLU A 129 20.06 -24.67 9.89
C GLU A 129 20.06 -25.61 11.09
N THR A 130 18.89 -25.89 11.67
CA THR A 130 18.74 -26.82 12.79
C THR A 130 19.18 -28.23 12.40
N GLN A 131 18.81 -28.70 11.20
CA GLN A 131 19.26 -30.00 10.68
C GLN A 131 20.78 -30.05 10.47
N ALA A 132 21.36 -29.00 9.90
CA ALA A 132 22.80 -28.90 9.70
C ALA A 132 23.54 -28.91 11.05
N TRP A 133 23.05 -28.16 12.03
CA TRP A 133 23.59 -28.12 13.38
C TRP A 133 23.51 -29.49 14.08
N MET A 134 22.38 -30.20 13.96
CA MET A 134 22.25 -31.57 14.49
C MET A 134 23.26 -32.52 13.84
N ARG A 135 23.41 -32.49 12.51
CA ARG A 135 24.38 -33.33 11.79
C ARG A 135 25.81 -33.07 12.26
N GLU A 136 26.16 -31.80 12.46
CA GLU A 136 27.48 -31.42 12.96
C GLU A 136 27.71 -31.95 14.38
N LYS A 137 26.72 -31.82 15.27
CA LYS A 137 26.79 -32.38 16.63
C LYS A 137 26.93 -33.90 16.63
N THR A 138 26.16 -34.61 15.80
CA THR A 138 26.28 -36.08 15.67
C THR A 138 27.69 -36.48 15.22
N LYS A 139 28.24 -35.81 14.20
CA LYS A 139 29.59 -36.07 13.71
C LYS A 139 30.67 -35.86 14.77
N VAL A 140 30.53 -34.80 15.59
CA VAL A 140 31.45 -34.53 16.71
C VAL A 140 31.40 -35.63 17.77
N ILE A 141 30.20 -36.16 18.08
CA ILE A 141 30.04 -37.25 19.05
C ILE A 141 30.69 -38.54 18.53
N GLU A 142 30.47 -38.91 17.27
CA GLU A 142 31.07 -40.10 16.65
C GLU A 142 32.60 -40.01 16.63
N SER A 143 33.13 -38.82 16.32
CA SER A 143 34.59 -38.60 16.25
C SER A 143 35.26 -38.64 17.63
N THR A 144 34.58 -38.23 18.69
CA THR A 144 35.12 -38.27 20.06
C THR A 144 35.03 -39.66 20.68
N GLN A 145 34.04 -40.50 20.31
CA GLN A 145 34.00 -41.90 20.72
C GLN A 145 35.09 -42.77 20.06
N GLY A 146 35.51 -42.44 18.83
CA GLY A 146 36.58 -43.16 18.13
C GLY A 146 38.01 -42.91 18.67
N LEU A 147 38.21 -41.88 19.49
CA LEU A 147 39.52 -41.54 20.09
C LEU A 147 39.70 -42.10 21.52
N GLY A 148 38.70 -42.81 22.04
CA GLY A 148 38.66 -43.33 23.41
C GLY A 148 38.92 -44.84 23.56
N ASN A 149 39.21 -45.56 22.47
CA ASN A 149 39.57 -46.98 22.47
C ASN A 149 41.02 -47.19 22.03
#